data_AF-A0A6L5DSR1-F1
#
_entry.id   AF-A0A6L5DSR1-F1
#
_cell.length_a   1.000
_cell.length_b   1.000
_cell.length_c   1.000
_cell.angle_alpha   90.00
_cell.angle_beta   90.00
_cell.angle_gamma   90.00
#
_symmetry.space_group_name_H-M   'P 1'
#
loop_
_entity.id
_entity.type
_entity.pdbx_description
1 polymer ?
#
loop_
_entity_poly.entity_id
_entity_poly.type
_entity_poly.pdbx_seq_one_letter_code
_entity_poly.pdbx_strand_id
1 'polypeptide(L)'
;MARQLNDSMSSEVHINNSLRHSRSCKQTKGAAEFANKIDPFISVLDEKHLETKKVKLLQDNAYDDLLFNEGGLDDRIRTISDAAKQHDRENPAQSVYKLLFPNGGYSSILRYSFAKKADAAEEIKERIKSLGAEHSLSAQITPLEENIAKVRSSLSALQQAKTNVRTAVANEEVAQANLRKQYEHNYLDAIKMFGKTFANRLFPQTVSKKKIEEIEETVDA
;
A
#
# COMPACT_ATOMS: atom_id res chain seq x y z
N MET A 1 15.34 24.47 -23.61
CA MET A 1 14.75 25.25 -22.50
C MET A 1 14.91 24.41 -21.23
N ALA A 2 15.06 25.04 -20.06
CA ALA A 2 15.11 24.34 -18.78
C ALA A 2 13.85 23.48 -18.58
N ARG A 3 14.01 22.24 -18.13
CA ARG A 3 12.91 21.35 -17.80
C ARG A 3 12.30 21.81 -16.47
N GLN A 4 11.04 22.23 -16.54
CA GLN A 4 10.22 22.46 -15.36
C GLN A 4 9.74 21.12 -14.78
N LEU A 5 9.59 21.10 -13.46
CA LEU A 5 8.97 20.00 -12.73
C LEU A 5 7.44 20.20 -12.78
N ASN A 6 6.70 19.13 -13.07
CA ASN A 6 5.24 19.16 -13.17
C ASN A 6 4.59 18.10 -12.28
N ASP A 7 3.30 18.26 -11.96
CA ASP A 7 2.60 17.36 -11.04
C ASP A 7 2.44 15.93 -11.58
N SER A 8 2.51 15.75 -12.90
CA SER A 8 2.39 14.42 -13.53
C SER A 8 3.69 13.59 -13.46
N MET A 9 4.83 14.21 -13.11
CA MET A 9 6.10 13.51 -12.97
C MET A 9 6.17 12.79 -11.62
N SER A 10 6.80 11.61 -11.58
CA SER A 10 7.01 10.89 -10.32
C SER A 10 7.98 11.60 -9.39
N SER A 11 7.94 11.28 -8.10
CA SER A 11 8.89 11.76 -7.09
C SER A 11 10.34 11.45 -7.47
N GLU A 12 10.61 10.26 -8.02
CA GLU A 12 11.94 9.89 -8.53
C GLU A 12 12.43 10.83 -9.64
N VAL A 13 11.53 11.24 -10.55
CA VAL A 13 11.88 12.21 -11.60
C VAL A 13 12.16 13.60 -11.01
N HIS A 14 11.40 14.01 -9.99
CA HIS A 14 11.65 15.27 -9.28
C HIS A 14 13.00 15.28 -8.56
N ILE A 15 13.30 14.20 -7.83
CA ILE A 15 14.58 14.02 -7.12
C ILE A 15 15.73 14.04 -8.13
N ASN A 16 15.65 13.24 -9.20
CA ASN A 16 16.72 13.14 -10.20
C ASN A 16 17.03 14.46 -10.91
N ASN A 17 15.99 15.20 -11.32
CA ASN A 17 16.18 16.50 -11.97
C ASN A 17 16.74 17.54 -10.98
N SER A 18 16.27 17.54 -9.74
CA SER A 18 16.74 18.46 -8.70
C SER A 18 18.18 18.16 -8.28
N LEU A 19 18.58 16.89 -8.20
CA LEU A 19 19.97 16.48 -7.96
C LEU A 19 20.88 16.91 -9.11
N ARG A 20 20.44 16.75 -10.36
CA ARG A 20 21.19 17.25 -11.53
C ARG A 20 21.36 18.77 -11.45
N HIS A 21 20.31 19.52 -11.13
CA HIS A 21 20.38 20.96 -10.92
C HIS A 21 21.35 21.36 -9.80
N SER A 22 21.24 20.71 -8.63
CA SER A 22 22.14 20.94 -7.49
C SER A 22 23.60 20.70 -7.88
N ARG A 23 23.91 19.60 -8.58
CA ARG A 23 25.27 19.32 -9.08
C ARG A 23 25.76 20.41 -10.03
N SER A 24 24.94 20.84 -10.99
CA SER A 24 25.29 21.92 -11.92
C SER A 24 25.55 23.25 -11.20
N CYS A 25 24.79 23.55 -10.16
CA CYS A 25 24.99 24.75 -9.33
C CYS A 25 26.29 24.69 -8.52
N LYS A 26 26.63 23.54 -7.93
CA LYS A 26 27.89 23.34 -7.20
C LYS A 26 29.13 23.47 -8.08
N GLN A 27 29.03 23.07 -9.35
CA GLN A 27 30.12 23.19 -10.33
C GLN A 27 30.28 24.61 -10.88
N THR A 28 29.30 25.49 -10.67
CA THR A 28 29.28 26.82 -11.29
C THR A 28 29.60 27.90 -10.28
N LYS A 29 30.65 28.70 -10.55
CA LYS A 29 31.09 29.79 -9.65
C LYS A 29 29.96 30.81 -9.46
N GLY A 30 29.60 31.07 -8.20
CA GLY A 30 28.52 32.00 -7.82
C GLY A 30 27.12 31.40 -7.77
N ALA A 31 26.91 30.14 -8.15
CA ALA A 31 25.59 29.48 -8.15
C ALA A 31 25.37 28.51 -6.97
N ALA A 32 26.38 28.33 -6.09
CA ALA A 32 26.32 27.37 -4.98
C ALA A 32 25.16 27.61 -4.00
N GLU A 33 24.71 28.86 -3.85
CA GLU A 33 23.57 29.22 -2.99
C GLU A 33 22.27 28.52 -3.42
N PHE A 34 22.04 28.34 -4.72
CA PHE A 34 20.86 27.64 -5.22
C PHE A 34 20.86 26.16 -4.84
N ALA A 35 22.04 25.53 -4.81
CA ALA A 35 22.19 24.16 -4.35
C ALA A 35 21.87 24.04 -2.85
N ASN A 36 22.42 24.95 -2.03
CA ASN A 36 22.16 24.97 -0.59
C ASN A 36 20.67 25.16 -0.27
N LYS A 37 19.93 25.93 -1.08
CA LYS A 37 18.49 26.14 -0.91
C LYS A 37 17.66 24.92 -1.29
N ILE A 38 18.05 24.17 -2.32
CA ILE A 38 17.23 23.04 -2.83
C ILE A 38 17.57 21.70 -2.19
N ASP A 39 18.82 21.47 -1.78
CA ASP A 39 19.28 20.19 -1.23
C ASP A 39 18.41 19.67 -0.06
N PRO A 40 17.99 20.50 0.92
CA PRO A 40 17.09 20.04 1.99
C PRO A 40 15.75 19.51 1.47
N PHE A 41 15.17 20.13 0.44
CA PHE A 41 13.90 19.69 -0.15
C PHE A 41 14.05 18.39 -0.93
N ILE A 42 15.23 18.15 -1.53
CA ILE A 42 15.55 16.88 -2.18
C ILE A 42 15.58 15.77 -1.14
N SER A 43 16.32 15.97 -0.05
CA SER A 43 16.42 14.99 1.05
C SER A 43 15.06 14.68 1.66
N VAL A 44 14.24 15.70 1.93
CA VAL A 44 12.89 15.50 2.47
C VAL A 44 12.01 14.68 1.52
N LEU A 45 12.03 14.97 0.21
CA LEU A 45 11.24 14.20 -0.75
C LEU A 45 11.73 12.75 -0.85
N ASP A 46 13.04 12.52 -0.84
CA ASP A 46 13.63 11.17 -0.87
C ASP A 46 13.22 10.35 0.36
N GLU A 47 13.31 10.94 1.56
CA GLU A 47 12.84 10.33 2.80
C GLU A 47 11.35 9.96 2.75
N LYS A 48 10.48 10.89 2.30
CA LYS A 48 9.04 10.61 2.20
C LYS A 48 8.73 9.57 1.15
N HIS A 49 9.44 9.58 0.02
CA HIS A 49 9.27 8.59 -1.03
C HIS A 49 9.65 7.17 -0.57
N LEU A 50 10.75 7.03 0.18
CA LEU A 50 11.15 5.77 0.79
C LEU A 50 10.14 5.30 1.85
N GLU A 51 9.63 6.20 2.67
CA GLU A 51 8.59 5.87 3.66
C GLU A 51 7.30 5.39 2.98
N THR A 52 6.85 6.04 1.90
CA THR A 52 5.69 5.59 1.11
C THR A 52 5.90 4.17 0.58
N LYS A 53 7.08 3.87 0.02
CA LYS A 53 7.41 2.51 -0.45
C LYS A 53 7.32 1.49 0.68
N LYS A 54 7.88 1.81 1.84
CA LYS A 54 7.86 0.96 3.03
C LYS A 54 6.43 0.71 3.54
N VAL A 55 5.61 1.74 3.66
CA VAL A 55 4.23 1.54 4.16
C VAL A 55 3.33 0.81 3.17
N LYS A 56 3.60 0.92 1.86
CA LYS A 56 2.92 0.09 0.84
C LYS A 56 3.24 -1.39 1.02
N LEU A 57 4.52 -1.72 1.23
CA LEU A 57 4.91 -3.10 1.53
C LEU A 57 4.23 -3.63 2.81
N LEU A 58 4.12 -2.80 3.84
CA LEU A 58 3.40 -3.18 5.06
C LEU A 58 1.90 -3.39 4.83
N GLN A 59 1.28 -2.64 3.92
CA GLN A 59 -0.11 -2.86 3.51
C GLN A 59 -0.27 -4.21 2.80
N ASP A 60 0.66 -4.56 1.91
CA ASP A 60 0.65 -5.84 1.20
C ASP A 60 0.81 -7.01 2.19
N ASN A 61 1.76 -6.91 3.12
CA ASN A 61 1.92 -7.90 4.19
C ASN A 61 0.65 -8.06 5.05
N ALA A 62 0.00 -6.95 5.42
CA ALA A 62 -1.25 -7.00 6.19
C ALA A 62 -2.42 -7.65 5.41
N TYR A 63 -2.40 -7.55 4.08
CA TYR A 63 -3.36 -8.22 3.22
C TYR A 63 -3.07 -9.72 3.13
N ASP A 64 -1.80 -10.12 2.99
CA ASP A 64 -1.39 -11.52 2.99
C ASP A 64 -1.71 -12.20 4.33
N ASP A 65 -1.47 -11.53 5.45
CA ASP A 65 -1.85 -12.01 6.78
C ASP A 65 -3.38 -12.22 6.89
N LEU A 66 -4.17 -11.32 6.31
CA LEU A 66 -5.63 -11.46 6.27
C LEU A 66 -6.05 -12.69 5.45
N LEU A 67 -5.44 -12.91 4.28
CA LEU A 67 -5.71 -14.08 3.45
C LEU A 67 -5.33 -15.38 4.17
N PHE A 68 -4.16 -15.42 4.80
CA PHE A 68 -3.70 -16.57 5.56
C PHE A 68 -4.66 -16.91 6.72
N ASN A 69 -5.01 -15.91 7.53
CA ASN A 69 -5.90 -16.11 8.67
C ASN A 69 -7.33 -16.46 8.24
N GLU A 70 -7.80 -15.93 7.11
CA GLU A 70 -9.10 -16.32 6.57
C GLU A 70 -9.11 -17.78 6.07
N GLY A 71 -8.02 -18.25 5.44
CA GLY A 71 -7.87 -19.66 5.09
C GLY A 71 -8.02 -20.58 6.31
N GLY A 72 -7.44 -20.19 7.45
CA GLY A 72 -7.60 -20.91 8.72
C GLY A 72 -9.05 -20.91 9.25
N LEU A 73 -9.79 -19.81 9.09
CA LEU A 73 -11.22 -19.75 9.43
C LEU A 73 -12.06 -20.65 8.50
N ASP A 74 -11.74 -20.65 7.22
CA ASP A 74 -12.37 -21.50 6.21
C ASP A 74 -12.23 -22.99 6.54
N ASP A 75 -11.01 -23.43 6.90
CA ASP A 75 -10.74 -24.80 7.32
C ASP A 75 -11.49 -25.17 8.60
N ARG A 76 -11.61 -24.23 9.54
CA ARG A 76 -12.38 -24.44 10.77
C ARG A 76 -13.87 -24.62 10.46
N ILE A 77 -14.44 -23.80 9.57
CA ILE A 77 -15.84 -23.91 9.14
C ILE A 77 -16.09 -25.26 8.46
N ARG A 78 -15.18 -25.73 7.59
CA ARG A 78 -15.25 -27.06 6.95
C ARG A 78 -15.24 -28.18 7.99
N THR A 79 -14.31 -28.11 8.94
CA THR A 79 -14.17 -29.09 10.03
C THR A 79 -15.46 -29.18 10.85
N ILE A 80 -16.07 -28.04 11.20
CA ILE A 80 -17.34 -28.00 11.93
C ILE A 80 -18.47 -28.59 11.10
N SER A 81 -18.54 -28.26 9.80
CA SER A 81 -19.52 -28.85 8.88
C SER A 81 -19.43 -30.38 8.86
N ASP A 82 -18.23 -30.92 8.74
CA ASP A 82 -18.02 -32.36 8.64
C ASP A 82 -18.31 -33.07 9.96
N ALA A 83 -17.91 -32.48 11.09
CA ALA A 83 -18.25 -32.97 12.41
C ALA A 83 -19.78 -32.95 12.66
N ALA A 84 -20.48 -31.91 12.24
CA ALA A 84 -21.94 -31.82 12.35
C ALA A 84 -22.65 -32.86 11.47
N LYS A 85 -22.18 -33.09 10.24
CA LYS A 85 -22.71 -34.17 9.38
C LYS A 85 -22.47 -35.54 9.98
N GLN A 86 -21.31 -35.76 10.60
CA GLN A 86 -21.00 -37.03 11.23
C GLN A 86 -21.91 -37.28 12.43
N HIS A 87 -22.13 -36.26 13.26
CA HIS A 87 -23.09 -36.33 14.36
C HIS A 87 -24.52 -36.65 13.90
N ASP A 88 -25.00 -35.98 12.82
CA ASP A 88 -26.32 -36.24 12.25
C ASP A 88 -26.47 -37.68 11.73
N ARG A 89 -25.39 -38.29 11.22
CA ARG A 89 -25.38 -39.70 10.78
C ARG A 89 -25.47 -40.67 11.97
N GLU A 90 -24.81 -40.34 13.07
CA GLU A 90 -24.84 -41.14 14.30
C GLU A 90 -26.15 -40.94 15.07
N ASN A 91 -26.82 -39.80 14.90
CA ASN A 91 -28.06 -39.42 15.59
C ASN A 91 -29.14 -38.92 14.61
N PRO A 92 -29.82 -39.82 13.86
CA PRO A 92 -30.72 -39.44 12.77
C PRO A 92 -31.91 -38.56 13.18
N ALA A 93 -32.30 -38.56 14.46
CA ALA A 93 -33.42 -37.79 14.98
C ALA A 93 -33.12 -36.31 15.22
N GLN A 94 -31.84 -35.90 15.21
CA GLN A 94 -31.41 -34.53 15.49
C GLN A 94 -30.54 -34.01 14.34
N SER A 95 -31.07 -33.08 13.53
CA SER A 95 -30.26 -32.46 12.46
C SER A 95 -29.57 -31.21 12.95
N VAL A 96 -28.37 -31.38 13.48
CA VAL A 96 -27.47 -30.32 13.92
C VAL A 96 -26.90 -29.56 12.72
N TYR A 97 -26.61 -30.25 11.61
CA TYR A 97 -26.03 -29.60 10.44
C TYR A 97 -26.93 -28.48 9.88
N LYS A 98 -28.23 -28.74 9.74
CA LYS A 98 -29.19 -27.72 9.24
C LYS A 98 -29.36 -26.56 10.21
N LEU A 99 -29.25 -26.81 11.51
CA LEU A 99 -29.27 -25.75 12.52
C LEU A 99 -28.06 -24.83 12.35
N LEU A 100 -26.86 -25.39 12.25
CA LEU A 100 -25.62 -24.61 12.12
C LEU A 100 -25.54 -23.88 10.76
N PHE A 101 -26.02 -24.50 9.68
CA PHE A 101 -25.89 -24.00 8.31
C PHE A 101 -27.24 -23.92 7.55
N PRO A 102 -28.15 -22.99 7.92
CA PRO A 102 -29.51 -22.94 7.37
C PRO A 102 -29.59 -22.42 5.92
N ASN A 103 -28.65 -21.58 5.48
CA ASN A 103 -28.71 -20.83 4.22
C ASN A 103 -27.69 -21.32 3.18
N GLY A 104 -27.96 -22.47 2.55
CA GLY A 104 -27.11 -22.97 1.45
C GLY A 104 -25.81 -23.64 1.89
N GLY A 105 -25.73 -24.10 3.15
CA GLY A 105 -24.61 -24.88 3.68
C GLY A 105 -23.34 -24.07 3.94
N TYR A 106 -22.28 -24.76 4.38
CA TYR A 106 -20.99 -24.12 4.69
C TYR A 106 -20.35 -23.47 3.46
N SER A 107 -20.54 -24.05 2.27
CA SER A 107 -19.93 -23.56 1.01
C SER A 107 -20.36 -22.14 0.63
N SER A 108 -21.57 -21.73 1.01
CA SER A 108 -22.06 -20.36 0.81
C SER A 108 -21.29 -19.37 1.68
N ILE A 109 -21.00 -19.75 2.93
CA ILE A 109 -20.25 -18.92 3.88
C ILE A 109 -18.80 -18.73 3.41
N LEU A 110 -18.17 -19.77 2.86
CA LEU A 110 -16.80 -19.69 2.34
C LEU A 110 -16.65 -18.67 1.20
N ARG A 111 -17.73 -18.28 0.53
CA ARG A 111 -17.73 -17.29 -0.56
C ARG A 111 -18.02 -15.87 -0.08
N TYR A 112 -18.31 -15.68 1.21
CA TYR A 112 -18.55 -14.35 1.75
C TYR A 112 -17.26 -13.53 1.78
N SER A 113 -17.43 -12.21 1.71
CA SER A 113 -16.35 -11.27 2.03
C SER A 113 -15.85 -11.50 3.46
N PHE A 114 -14.56 -11.25 3.71
CA PHE A 114 -13.88 -11.44 5.01
C PHE A 114 -14.71 -11.06 6.23
N ALA A 115 -15.27 -9.84 6.27
CA ALA A 115 -16.07 -9.37 7.41
C ALA A 115 -17.34 -10.19 7.62
N LYS A 116 -18.16 -10.34 6.55
CA LYS A 116 -19.38 -11.15 6.58
C LYS A 116 -19.11 -12.62 6.95
N LYS A 117 -17.96 -13.15 6.55
CA LYS A 117 -17.54 -14.51 6.90
C LYS A 117 -17.26 -14.65 8.39
N ALA A 118 -16.54 -13.68 8.97
CA ALA A 118 -16.30 -13.65 10.42
C ALA A 118 -17.62 -13.52 11.21
N ASP A 119 -18.59 -12.73 10.73
CA ASP A 119 -19.90 -12.60 11.37
C ASP A 119 -20.73 -13.89 11.25
N ALA A 120 -20.72 -14.56 10.09
CA ALA A 120 -21.37 -15.85 9.92
C ALA A 120 -20.72 -16.95 10.79
N ALA A 121 -19.40 -16.91 10.98
CA ALA A 121 -18.69 -17.80 11.89
C ALA A 121 -19.09 -17.56 13.36
N GLU A 122 -19.33 -16.29 13.75
CA GLU A 122 -19.84 -15.96 15.07
C GLU A 122 -21.27 -16.52 15.27
N GLU A 123 -22.13 -16.44 14.25
CA GLU A 123 -23.45 -17.09 14.30
C GLU A 123 -23.35 -18.61 14.48
N ILE A 124 -22.44 -19.27 13.76
CA ILE A 124 -22.20 -20.71 13.92
C ILE A 124 -21.79 -21.01 15.36
N LYS A 125 -20.87 -20.21 15.92
CA LYS A 125 -20.43 -20.37 17.31
C LYS A 125 -21.58 -20.30 18.30
N GLU A 126 -22.43 -19.28 18.20
CA GLU A 126 -23.57 -19.11 19.11
C GLU A 126 -24.58 -20.25 18.95
N ARG A 127 -24.75 -20.78 17.74
CA ARG A 127 -25.57 -21.97 17.50
C ARG A 127 -24.93 -23.26 18.05
N ILE A 128 -23.60 -23.37 18.11
CA ILE A 128 -22.95 -24.50 18.79
C ILE A 128 -23.16 -24.37 20.31
N LYS A 129 -23.05 -23.17 20.88
CA LYS A 129 -23.32 -22.93 22.31
C LYS A 129 -24.75 -23.33 22.71
N SER A 130 -25.73 -23.08 21.84
CA SER A 130 -27.14 -23.43 22.13
C SER A 130 -27.42 -24.94 22.16
N LEU A 131 -26.52 -25.77 21.62
CA LEU A 131 -26.62 -27.23 21.71
C LEU A 131 -26.27 -27.77 23.11
N GLY A 132 -25.64 -26.95 23.95
CA GLY A 132 -25.20 -27.31 25.30
C GLY A 132 -23.71 -27.66 25.40
N ALA A 133 -23.15 -27.51 26.60
CA ALA A 133 -21.72 -27.67 26.86
C ALA A 133 -21.22 -29.11 26.64
N GLU A 134 -22.07 -30.11 26.89
CA GLU A 134 -21.76 -31.53 26.73
C GLU A 134 -21.87 -32.01 25.27
N HIS A 135 -22.31 -31.16 24.34
CA HIS A 135 -22.45 -31.53 22.94
C HIS A 135 -21.07 -31.75 22.31
N SER A 136 -20.90 -32.76 21.45
CA SER A 136 -19.61 -33.13 20.84
C SER A 136 -18.91 -31.98 20.10
N LEU A 137 -19.69 -31.07 19.52
CA LEU A 137 -19.22 -29.87 18.82
C LEU A 137 -18.75 -28.74 19.74
N SER A 138 -19.00 -28.79 21.04
CA SER A 138 -18.58 -27.73 21.99
C SER A 138 -17.06 -27.53 21.98
N ALA A 139 -16.30 -28.59 21.73
CA ALA A 139 -14.84 -28.56 21.57
C ALA A 139 -14.36 -27.67 20.40
N GLN A 140 -15.23 -27.36 19.43
CA GLN A 140 -14.89 -26.49 18.29
C GLN A 140 -15.08 -24.99 18.60
N ILE A 141 -15.70 -24.62 19.73
CA ILE A 141 -15.97 -23.22 20.08
C ILE A 141 -14.67 -22.44 20.23
N THR A 142 -13.74 -22.88 21.09
CA THR A 142 -12.50 -22.14 21.36
C THR A 142 -11.65 -21.96 20.10
N PRO A 143 -11.37 -23.01 19.30
CA PRO A 143 -10.62 -22.83 18.06
C PRO A 143 -11.32 -21.94 17.04
N LEU A 144 -12.67 -21.91 17.01
CA LEU A 144 -13.42 -21.01 16.15
C LEU A 144 -13.31 -19.56 16.61
N GLU A 145 -13.43 -19.30 17.92
CA GLU A 145 -13.26 -17.95 18.50
C GLU A 145 -11.88 -17.37 18.20
N GLU A 146 -10.83 -18.17 18.35
CA GLU A 146 -9.45 -17.74 18.05
C GLU A 146 -9.29 -17.34 16.58
N ASN A 147 -9.85 -18.12 15.64
CA ASN A 147 -9.76 -17.81 14.22
C ASN A 147 -10.60 -16.59 13.82
N ILE A 148 -11.80 -16.42 14.40
CA ILE A 148 -12.61 -15.21 14.22
C ILE A 148 -11.84 -13.98 14.71
N ALA A 149 -11.21 -14.06 15.89
CA ALA A 149 -10.43 -12.98 16.46
C ALA A 149 -9.23 -12.61 15.57
N LYS A 150 -8.50 -13.60 15.04
CA LYS A 150 -7.39 -13.38 14.10
C LYS A 150 -7.84 -12.65 12.84
N VAL A 151 -8.93 -13.09 12.19
CA VAL A 151 -9.46 -12.43 10.99
C VAL A 151 -9.89 -10.99 11.29
N ARG A 152 -10.58 -10.74 12.41
CA ARG A 152 -10.99 -9.39 12.82
C ARG A 152 -9.77 -8.49 13.09
N SER A 153 -8.74 -9.03 13.74
CA SER A 153 -7.48 -8.32 13.98
C SER A 153 -6.79 -7.96 12.66
N SER A 154 -6.67 -8.90 11.72
CA SER A 154 -6.09 -8.65 10.39
C SER A 154 -6.88 -7.63 9.58
N LEU A 155 -8.22 -7.66 9.66
CA LEU A 155 -9.06 -6.63 9.02
C LEU A 155 -8.79 -5.23 9.57
N SER A 156 -8.66 -5.11 10.89
CA SER A 156 -8.32 -3.84 11.54
C SER A 156 -6.92 -3.37 11.13
N ALA A 157 -5.93 -4.27 11.15
CA ALA A 157 -4.56 -3.98 10.75
C ALA A 157 -4.47 -3.52 9.28
N LEU A 158 -5.18 -4.19 8.37
CA LEU A 158 -5.23 -3.79 6.95
C LEU A 158 -5.88 -2.40 6.78
N GLN A 159 -6.93 -2.09 7.54
CA GLN A 159 -7.56 -0.77 7.50
C GLN A 159 -6.63 0.33 8.01
N GLN A 160 -5.87 0.05 9.07
CA GLN A 160 -4.85 0.96 9.58
C GLN A 160 -3.72 1.15 8.55
N ALA A 161 -3.24 0.07 7.93
CA ALA A 161 -2.20 0.13 6.90
C ALA A 161 -2.65 0.97 5.68
N LYS A 162 -3.89 0.82 5.21
CA LYS A 162 -4.47 1.67 4.15
C LYS A 162 -4.47 3.15 4.54
N THR A 163 -4.78 3.46 5.80
CA THR A 163 -4.77 4.83 6.31
C THR A 163 -3.35 5.40 6.36
N ASN A 164 -2.37 4.59 6.77
CA ASN A 164 -0.95 4.96 6.79
C ASN A 164 -0.43 5.24 5.37
N VAL A 165 -0.80 4.41 4.38
CA VAL A 165 -0.43 4.64 2.98
C VAL A 165 -1.00 5.94 2.44
N ARG A 166 -2.29 6.23 2.69
CA ARG A 166 -2.90 7.51 2.29
C ARG A 166 -2.19 8.71 2.90
N THR A 167 -1.81 8.60 4.18
CA THR A 167 -1.09 9.65 4.90
C THR A 167 0.32 9.85 4.35
N ALA A 168 1.03 8.75 4.07
CA ALA A 168 2.38 8.80 3.49
C ALA A 168 2.37 9.41 2.08
N VAL A 169 1.41 9.00 1.23
CA VAL A 169 1.23 9.58 -0.11
C VAL A 169 0.95 11.08 -0.03
N ALA A 170 0.04 11.52 0.84
CA ALA A 170 -0.23 12.95 1.00
C ALA A 170 1.01 13.73 1.47
N ASN A 171 1.80 13.17 2.40
CA ASN A 171 3.05 13.79 2.84
C ASN A 171 4.11 13.87 1.72
N GLU A 172 4.19 12.83 0.88
CA GLU A 172 5.05 12.79 -0.29
C GLU A 172 4.62 13.85 -1.33
N GLU A 173 3.33 13.98 -1.61
CA GLU A 173 2.77 15.00 -2.51
C GLU A 173 3.07 16.43 -2.02
N VAL A 174 2.96 16.67 -0.71
CA VAL A 174 3.34 17.97 -0.11
C VAL A 174 4.84 18.23 -0.26
N ALA A 175 5.69 17.23 0.01
CA ALA A 175 7.13 17.35 -0.17
C ALA A 175 7.50 17.62 -1.65
N GLN A 176 6.81 16.96 -2.58
CA GLN A 176 6.98 17.14 -4.02
C GLN A 176 6.59 18.56 -4.45
N ALA A 177 5.45 19.07 -3.98
CA ALA A 177 5.00 20.43 -4.25
C ALA A 177 6.01 21.48 -3.73
N ASN A 178 6.54 21.28 -2.53
CA ASN A 178 7.55 22.15 -1.94
C ASN A 178 8.86 22.16 -2.73
N LEU A 179 9.35 20.98 -3.13
CA LEU A 179 10.54 20.87 -3.96
C LEU A 179 10.35 21.57 -5.31
N ARG A 180 9.20 21.36 -5.97
CA ARG A 180 8.87 22.04 -7.22
C ARG A 180 8.88 23.56 -7.07
N LYS A 181 8.24 24.08 -6.02
CA LYS A 181 8.22 25.52 -5.73
C LYS A 181 9.62 26.08 -5.56
N GLN A 182 10.48 25.39 -4.80
CA GLN A 182 11.86 25.83 -4.61
C GLN A 182 12.68 25.74 -5.91
N TYR A 183 12.47 24.70 -6.71
CA TYR A 183 13.11 24.53 -8.02
C TYR A 183 12.74 25.67 -8.98
N GLU A 184 11.47 26.10 -8.98
CA GLU A 184 11.01 27.25 -9.77
C GLU A 184 11.58 28.57 -9.26
N HIS A 185 11.59 28.79 -7.94
CA HIS A 185 12.23 29.97 -7.35
C HIS A 185 13.72 30.07 -7.73
N ASN A 186 14.46 28.97 -7.64
CA ASN A 186 15.85 28.92 -8.08
C ASN A 186 15.99 29.32 -9.55
N TYR A 187 15.06 28.92 -10.42
CA TYR A 187 15.10 29.29 -11.84
C TYR A 187 14.88 30.78 -12.05
N LEU A 188 13.86 31.35 -11.39
CA LEU A 188 13.55 32.77 -11.48
C LEU A 188 14.68 33.65 -10.93
N ASP A 189 15.28 33.26 -9.80
CA ASP A 189 16.39 33.98 -9.21
C ASP A 189 17.67 33.84 -10.05
N ALA A 190 17.94 32.65 -10.62
CA ALA A 190 19.05 32.46 -11.56
C ALA A 190 18.90 33.34 -12.81
N ILE A 191 17.67 33.53 -13.34
CA ILE A 191 17.42 34.45 -14.45
C ILE A 191 17.77 35.89 -14.05
N LYS A 192 17.37 36.33 -12.85
CA LYS A 192 17.64 37.69 -12.37
C LYS A 192 19.15 37.93 -12.18
N MET A 193 19.87 36.95 -11.65
CA MET A 193 21.29 37.09 -11.31
C MET A 193 22.24 36.90 -12.51
N PHE A 194 21.96 35.93 -13.38
CA PHE A 194 22.90 35.52 -14.44
C PHE A 194 22.35 35.67 -15.86
N GLY A 195 21.09 36.08 -16.00
CA GLY A 195 20.39 36.14 -17.27
C GLY A 195 19.90 34.76 -17.75
N LYS A 196 18.95 34.80 -18.71
CA LYS A 196 18.21 33.63 -19.20
C LYS A 196 19.10 32.52 -19.75
N THR A 197 20.13 32.87 -20.54
CA THR A 197 21.00 31.88 -21.20
C THR A 197 21.81 31.08 -20.18
N PHE A 198 22.32 31.73 -19.16
CA PHE A 198 23.11 31.09 -18.12
C PHE A 198 22.23 30.29 -17.17
N ALA A 199 21.09 30.84 -16.75
CA ALA A 199 20.09 30.12 -15.95
C ALA A 199 19.72 28.79 -16.61
N ASN A 200 19.43 28.76 -17.92
CA ASN A 200 19.10 27.53 -18.64
C ASN A 200 20.19 26.43 -18.63
N ARG A 201 21.45 26.78 -18.33
CA ARG A 201 22.56 25.80 -18.19
C ARG A 201 22.61 25.17 -16.81
N LEU A 202 22.06 25.83 -15.79
CA LEU A 202 22.02 25.34 -14.42
C LEU A 202 20.93 24.29 -14.19
N PHE A 203 20.00 24.15 -15.12
CA PHE A 203 18.86 23.23 -15.02
C PHE A 203 18.96 22.14 -16.09
N PRO A 204 18.52 20.90 -15.78
CA PRO A 204 18.34 19.85 -16.77
C PRO A 204 17.52 20.35 -17.96
N GLN A 205 17.95 20.02 -19.17
CA GLN A 205 17.22 20.37 -20.38
C GLN A 205 16.20 19.28 -20.71
N THR A 206 15.06 19.67 -21.27
CA THR A 206 14.17 18.75 -21.95
C THR A 206 14.86 18.27 -23.23
N VAL A 207 15.45 17.07 -23.20
CA VAL A 207 16.00 16.47 -24.42
C VAL A 207 14.83 15.97 -25.25
N SER A 208 14.65 16.52 -26.46
CA SER A 208 13.73 15.94 -27.44
C SER A 208 14.31 14.62 -27.94
N LYS A 209 13.53 13.54 -27.97
CA LYS A 209 13.96 12.20 -28.41
C LYS A 209 14.77 12.20 -29.72
N LYS A 210 14.38 13.06 -30.67
CA LYS A 210 15.04 13.25 -31.98
C LYS A 210 16.54 13.59 -31.92
N LYS A 211 16.98 14.21 -30.82
CA LYS A 211 18.37 14.65 -30.64
C LYS A 211 19.26 13.59 -29.98
N ILE A 212 18.65 12.50 -29.49
CA ILE A 212 19.37 11.37 -28.89
C ILE A 212 19.76 10.40 -30.01
N GLU A 213 18.85 10.16 -30.97
CA GLU A 213 19.10 9.36 -32.18
C GLU A 213 20.24 9.94 -33.05
N GLU A 214 20.27 11.26 -33.27
CA GLU A 214 21.37 11.92 -34.02
C GLU A 214 22.75 11.78 -33.34
N ILE A 215 22.81 11.63 -32.00
CA ILE A 215 24.09 11.48 -31.29
C ILE A 215 24.57 10.03 -31.37
N GLU A 216 23.67 9.05 -31.27
CA GLU A 216 24.00 7.63 -31.45
C GLU A 216 24.54 7.36 -32.87
N GLU A 217 23.93 7.94 -33.91
CA GLU A 217 24.42 7.81 -35.29
C GLU A 217 25.81 8.42 -35.54
N THR A 218 26.23 9.41 -34.75
CA THR A 218 27.56 10.06 -34.90
C THR A 218 28.68 9.40 -34.10
N VAL A 219 28.36 8.51 -33.15
CA VAL A 219 29.34 7.78 -32.34
C VAL A 219 29.66 6.41 -32.96
N ASP A 220 28.74 5.89 -33.77
CA ASP A 220 28.88 4.61 -34.50
C ASP A 220 29.34 4.79 -35.98
N ALA A 221 29.76 6.00 -36.39
CA ALA A 221 30.30 6.32 -37.72
C ALA A 221 31.78 6.74 -37.67
#